data_AF-A0A497PL87-F1
#
_entry.id   AF-A0A497PL87-F1
#
_cell.length_a   1.000
_cell.length_b   1.000
_cell.length_c   1.000
_cell.angle_alpha   90.00
_cell.angle_beta   90.00
_cell.angle_gamma   90.00
#
_symmetry.space_group_name_H-M   'P 1'
#
loop_
_entity.id
_entity.type
_entity.pdbx_description
1 polymer ?
#
loop_
_entity_poly.entity_id
_entity_poly.type
_entity_poly.pdbx_seq_one_letter_code
_entity_poly.pdbx_strand_id
1 'polypeptide(L)' 'MSEQFAEMIRESISSGVIDITNWTVDGVGALLQACSEGNLRVTLKYENRYFMLSFHIPPQSIDTVAQSIILGTL' A
#
# COMPACT_ATOMS: atom_id res chain seq x y z
N MET A 1 -7.87 13.53 1.07
CA MET A 1 -8.23 12.09 1.10
C MET A 1 -9.68 11.98 1.57
N SER A 2 -10.50 11.16 0.91
CA SER A 2 -11.88 10.91 1.36
C SER A 2 -11.88 10.03 2.62
N GLU A 3 -12.83 10.25 3.52
CA GLU A 3 -12.96 9.55 4.79
C GLU A 3 -13.14 8.03 4.61
N GLN A 4 -13.84 7.63 3.54
CA GLN A 4 -14.01 6.23 3.12
C GLN A 4 -12.69 5.52 2.81
N PHE A 5 -11.72 6.23 2.23
CA PHE A 5 -10.41 5.63 1.95
C PHE A 5 -9.63 5.35 3.24
N ALA A 6 -9.74 6.24 4.22
CA ALA A 6 -9.12 6.04 5.54
C ALA A 6 -9.75 4.87 6.31
N GLU A 7 -11.07 4.71 6.25
CA GLU A 7 -11.75 3.56 6.87
C GLU A 7 -11.37 2.23 6.21
N MET A 8 -11.37 2.17 4.88
CA MET A 8 -10.95 0.97 4.14
C MET A 8 -9.51 0.56 4.50
N ILE A 9 -8.60 1.52 4.66
CA ILE A 9 -7.22 1.25 5.10
C ILE A 9 -7.22 0.69 6.53
N ARG A 10 -7.95 1.30 7.48
CA ARG A 10 -8.01 0.83 8.88
C ARG A 10 -8.54 -0.60 8.98
N GLU A 11 -9.60 -0.93 8.25
CA GLU A 11 -10.16 -2.29 8.24
C GLU A 11 -9.19 -3.29 7.61
N SER A 12 -8.51 -2.92 6.52
CA SER A 12 -7.59 -3.81 5.81
C SER A 12 -6.32 -4.10 6.64
N ILE A 13 -5.81 -3.12 7.40
CA ILE A 13 -4.68 -3.33 8.34
C ILE A 13 -5.01 -4.40 9.39
N SER A 14 -6.26 -4.51 9.83
CA SER A 14 -6.68 -5.53 10.81
C SER A 14 -6.53 -6.96 10.29
N SER A 15 -6.61 -7.14 8.97
CA SER A 15 -6.51 -8.46 8.31
C SER A 15 -5.07 -8.85 7.95
N GLY A 16 -4.10 -7.95 8.09
CA GLY A 16 -2.69 -8.15 7.74
C GLY A 16 -2.40 -8.23 6.24
N VAL A 17 -3.42 -8.42 5.39
CA VAL A 17 -3.30 -8.49 3.92
C VAL A 17 -4.30 -7.52 3.26
N ILE A 18 -3.80 -6.60 2.46
CA ILE A 18 -4.59 -5.61 1.71
C ILE A 18 -4.59 -6.00 0.24
N ASP A 19 -5.74 -6.36 -0.31
CA ASP A 19 -5.87 -6.61 -1.75
C ASP A 19 -6.00 -5.28 -2.51
N ILE A 20 -4.94 -4.94 -3.23
CA ILE A 20 -4.82 -3.72 -4.03
C ILE A 20 -5.05 -4.01 -5.52
N THR A 21 -5.56 -5.20 -5.87
CA THR A 21 -5.92 -5.53 -7.25
C THR A 21 -6.97 -4.53 -7.73
N ASN A 22 -6.67 -3.81 -8.82
CA ASN A 22 -7.45 -2.70 -9.39
C ASN A 22 -7.32 -1.34 -8.69
N TRP A 23 -6.39 -1.16 -7.75
CA TRP A 23 -6.11 0.17 -7.21
C TRP A 23 -5.30 1.00 -8.21
N THR A 24 -5.47 2.32 -8.17
CA THR A 24 -4.64 3.26 -8.92
C THR A 24 -3.27 3.43 -8.25
N VAL A 25 -2.28 3.93 -9.00
CA VAL A 25 -0.95 4.29 -8.46
C VAL A 25 -1.09 5.24 -7.28
N ASP A 26 -1.94 6.26 -7.40
CA ASP A 26 -2.19 7.23 -6.33
C ASP A 26 -2.79 6.57 -5.07
N GLY A 27 -3.70 5.61 -5.24
CA GLY A 27 -4.29 4.85 -4.13
C GLY A 27 -3.26 3.99 -3.41
N VAL A 28 -2.40 3.30 -4.17
CA VAL A 28 -1.29 2.54 -3.59
C VAL A 28 -0.31 3.48 -2.88
N GLY A 29 0.06 4.60 -3.49
CA GLY A 29 0.96 5.60 -2.89
C GLY A 29 0.43 6.15 -1.56
N ALA A 30 -0.86 6.48 -1.49
CA ALA A 30 -1.50 6.93 -0.25
C ALA A 30 -1.46 5.86 0.85
N LEU A 31 -1.62 4.58 0.50
CA LEU A 31 -1.46 3.47 1.45
C LEU A 31 -0.02 3.34 1.94
N LEU A 32 0.96 3.42 1.04
CA LEU A 32 2.38 3.37 1.41
C LEU A 32 2.77 4.51 2.35
N GLN A 33 2.28 5.73 2.08
CA GLN A 33 2.47 6.90 2.96
C GLN A 33 1.89 6.63 4.35
N ALA A 34 0.63 6.19 4.44
CA ALA A 34 -0.01 5.89 5.71
C ALA A 34 0.72 4.78 6.49
N CYS A 35 1.23 3.76 5.78
CA CYS A 35 2.02 2.71 6.40
C CYS A 35 3.36 3.23 6.93
N SER A 36 4.03 4.12 6.20
CA SER A 36 5.30 4.71 6.61
C SER A 36 5.14 5.64 7.81
N GLU A 37 4.10 6.49 7.82
CA GLU A 37 3.80 7.39 8.94
C GLU A 37 3.37 6.64 10.21
N GLY A 38 2.55 5.59 10.05
CA GLY A 38 2.03 4.79 11.15
C GLY A 38 2.93 3.64 11.60
N ASN A 39 4.10 3.44 10.98
CA ASN A 39 4.94 2.24 11.13
C ASN A 39 4.14 0.93 11.01
N LEU A 40 3.19 0.90 10.08
CA LEU A 40 2.30 -0.23 9.88
C LEU A 40 2.97 -1.29 9.04
N ARG A 41 2.88 -2.54 9.49
CA ARG A 41 3.33 -3.70 8.73
C ARG A 41 2.13 -4.33 8.07
N VAL A 42 2.04 -4.16 6.76
CA VAL A 42 0.96 -4.74 5.95
C VAL A 42 1.56 -5.59 4.83
N THR A 43 0.86 -6.67 4.50
CA THR A 43 1.09 -7.41 3.26
C THR A 43 0.16 -6.84 2.20
N LEU A 44 0.67 -6.48 1.04
CA LEU A 44 -0.11 -6.10 -0.12
C LEU A 44 -0.30 -7.32 -1.01
N LYS A 45 -1.51 -7.55 -1.51
CA LYS A 45 -1.79 -8.53 -2.55
C LYS A 45 -2.13 -7.78 -3.83
N TYR A 46 -1.47 -8.12 -4.93
CA TYR A 46 -1.79 -7.63 -6.26
C TYR A 46 -1.88 -8.83 -7.20
N GLU A 47 -3.08 -9.10 -7.70
CA GLU A 47 -3.38 -10.32 -8.45
C GLU A 47 -2.95 -11.57 -7.67
N ASN A 48 -1.95 -12.29 -8.17
CA ASN A 48 -1.41 -13.51 -7.56
C ASN A 48 -0.10 -13.26 -6.78
N ARG A 49 0.28 -12.00 -6.56
CA ARG A 49 1.53 -11.60 -5.91
C ARG A 49 1.28 -11.02 -4.54
N TYR A 50 2.21 -11.26 -3.63
CA TYR A 50 2.20 -10.74 -2.27
C TYR A 50 3.48 -9.97 -1.99
N PHE A 51 3.35 -8.76 -1.46
CA PHE A 51 4.46 -7.87 -1.11
C PHE A 51 4.35 -7.52 0.37
N MET A 52 5.36 -7.88 1.17
CA MET A 52 5.39 -7.48 2.57
C MET A 52 6.12 -6.15 2.70
N LEU A 53 5.43 -5.13 3.20
CA LEU A 53 6.07 -3.87 3.56
C LEU A 53 6.70 -4.04 4.94
N SER A 54 7.98 -4.43 4.96
CA SER A 54 8.76 -4.66 6.17
C SER A 54 9.73 -3.52 6.51
N PHE A 55 9.77 -2.48 5.68
CA PHE A 55 10.73 -1.38 5.76
C PHE A 55 10.03 -0.02 5.58
N HIS A 56 10.64 1.02 6.15
CA HIS A 56 10.23 2.39 5.93
C HIS A 56 10.51 2.80 4.47
N ILE A 57 9.51 3.32 3.78
CA ILE A 57 9.66 3.83 2.40
C ILE A 57 9.90 5.34 2.49
N PRO A 58 11.05 5.85 2.03
CA PRO A 58 11.29 7.30 2.00
C PRO A 58 10.18 8.02 1.21
N PRO A 59 9.65 9.17 1.68
CA PRO A 59 8.54 9.86 1.02
C PRO A 59 8.78 10.12 -0.47
N GLN A 60 10.01 10.49 -0.84
CA GLN A 60 10.42 10.73 -2.23
C GLN A 60 10.43 9.48 -3.13
N SER A 61 10.31 8.29 -2.55
CA SER A 61 10.34 7.01 -3.25
C SER A 61 8.97 6.34 -3.32
N ILE A 62 7.94 6.88 -2.66
CA ILE A 62 6.61 6.28 -2.56
C ILE A 62 6.00 6.05 -3.94
N ASP A 63 6.02 7.06 -4.81
CA ASP A 63 5.44 6.94 -6.15
C ASP A 63 6.14 5.87 -6.98
N THR A 64 7.47 5.80 -6.92
CA THR A 64 8.27 4.79 -7.62
C THR A 64 7.97 3.38 -7.13
N VAL A 65 7.78 3.21 -5.81
CA VAL A 65 7.44 1.90 -5.22
C VAL A 65 6.01 1.52 -5.58
N ALA A 66 5.05 2.44 -5.51
CA ALA A 66 3.66 2.21 -5.92
C ALA A 66 3.56 1.78 -7.38
N GLN A 67 4.29 2.47 -8.27
CA GLN A 67 4.38 2.09 -9.69
C GLN A 67 4.98 0.70 -9.85
N SER A 68 6.08 0.39 -9.16
CA SER A 68 6.75 -0.91 -9.26
C SER A 68 5.85 -2.06 -8.81
N ILE A 69 5.02 -1.85 -7.77
CA ILE A 69 4.05 -2.85 -7.30
C ILE A 69 2.99 -3.13 -8.37
N ILE A 70 2.41 -2.08 -8.96
CA ILE A 70 1.36 -2.20 -9.98
C ILE A 70 1.91 -2.79 -11.28
N LEU A 71 3.06 -2.28 -11.75
CA LEU A 71 3.73 -2.79 -12.94
C LEU A 71 4.31 -4.19 -12.73
N GLY A 72 4.47 -4.60 -11.47
CA GLY A 72 4.97 -5.92 -11.17
C GLY A 72 6.46 -6.10 -11.35
N THR A 73 7.20 -5.02 -11.22
CA THR A 73 8.64 -4.94 -11.41
C THR A 73 9.41 -4.92 -10.09
N LEU A 74 8.69 -5.07 -8.98
CA LEU A 74 9.24 -5.14 -7.62
C LEU A 74 9.58 -6.58 -7.24
#